data_AF-A0A520PG54-F1
#
_entry.id   AF-A0A520PG54-F1
#
_cell.length_a   1.000
_cell.length_b   1.000
_cell.length_c   1.000
_cell.angle_alpha   90.00
_cell.angle_beta   90.00
_cell.angle_gamma   90.00
#
_symmetry.space_group_name_H-M   'P 1'
#
loop_
_entity.id
_entity.type
_entity.pdbx_description
1 polymer ?
#
loop_
_entity_poly.entity_id
_entity_poly.type
_entity_poly.pdbx_seq_one_letter_code
_entity_poly.pdbx_strand_id
1 'polypeptide(L)' 'MSFSAYFSNKPGGDSVFSVEAPKIKFGRGSLGEVGDDAKALGMSRVAVYTDPRVAQQ' A
#
# COMPACT_ATOMS: atom_id res chain seq x y z
N MET A 1 12.19 6.62 -6.97
CA MET A 1 12.28 5.44 -6.08
C MET A 1 13.72 4.99 -6.07
N SER A 2 14.49 5.35 -5.04
CA SER A 2 15.83 4.80 -4.86
C SER A 2 15.68 3.41 -4.22
N PHE A 3 16.30 2.38 -4.79
CA PHE A 3 16.32 1.07 -4.18
C PHE A 3 17.13 1.15 -2.89
N SER A 4 16.47 0.95 -1.75
CA SER A 4 17.14 0.78 -0.47
C SER A 4 18.14 -0.38 -0.59
N ALA A 5 19.38 -0.18 -0.14
CA ALA A 5 20.42 -1.21 -0.08
C ALA A 5 20.07 -2.35 0.90
N TYR A 6 18.92 -2.27 1.57
CA TYR A 6 18.42 -3.24 2.53
C TYR A 6 18.34 -4.68 1.97
N PHE A 7 18.07 -4.83 0.66
CA PHE A 7 17.99 -6.14 0.00
C PHE A 7 19.24 -6.50 -0.83
N SER A 8 20.34 -5.76 -0.68
CA SER A 8 21.57 -6.06 -1.42
C SER A 8 22.21 -7.37 -0.93
N ASN A 9 22.46 -8.30 -1.87
CA ASN A 9 23.12 -9.57 -1.59
C ASN A 9 24.53 -9.35 -1.01
N LYS A 10 24.93 -10.19 -0.06
CA LYS A 10 26.25 -10.14 0.61
C LYS A 10 26.94 -11.50 0.57
N PRO A 11 28.29 -11.54 0.55
CA PRO A 11 29.04 -12.79 0.70
C PRO A 11 28.61 -13.53 1.97
N GLY A 12 28.21 -14.80 1.84
CA GLY A 12 27.72 -15.63 2.95
C GLY A 12 26.28 -15.34 3.42
N GLY A 13 25.56 -14.42 2.76
CA GLY A 13 24.15 -14.16 3.02
C GLY A 13 23.21 -15.13 2.31
N ASP A 14 21.95 -15.16 2.74
CA ASP A 14 20.91 -15.98 2.11
C ASP A 14 20.63 -15.52 0.67
N SER A 15 20.25 -16.48 -0.19
CA SER A 15 19.85 -16.23 -1.57
C SER A 15 18.37 -15.89 -1.71
N VAL A 16 17.58 -16.11 -0.65
CA VAL A 16 16.13 -15.89 -0.64
C VAL A 16 15.79 -14.73 0.30
N PHE A 17 14.88 -13.86 -0.16
CA PHE A 17 14.24 -12.87 0.70
C PHE A 17 12.72 -13.00 0.58
N SER A 18 12.02 -12.85 1.70
CA SER A 18 10.56 -12.83 1.74
C SER A 18 10.07 -11.39 1.82
N VAL A 19 9.06 -11.07 1.00
CA VAL A 19 8.34 -9.80 1.05
C VAL A 19 6.87 -10.08 1.27
N GLU A 20 6.25 -9.35 2.19
CA GLU A 20 4.80 -9.33 2.30
C GLU A 20 4.24 -8.58 1.09
N ALA A 21 3.24 -9.17 0.43
CA ALA A 21 2.58 -8.50 -0.68
C ALA A 21 1.84 -7.27 -0.15
N PRO A 22 2.07 -6.07 -0.70
CA PRO A 22 1.30 -4.91 -0.32
C PRO A 22 -0.19 -5.16 -0.62
N LYS A 23 -1.07 -4.67 0.26
CA LYS A 23 -2.52 -4.72 0.01
C LYS A 23 -2.85 -3.73 -1.11
N ILE A 24 -2.92 -4.23 -2.34
CA ILE A 24 -3.21 -3.45 -3.55
C ILE A 24 -4.58 -3.85 -4.08
N LYS A 25 -5.44 -2.85 -4.34
CA LYS A 25 -6.66 -3.01 -5.13
C LYS A 25 -6.48 -2.35 -6.50
N PHE A 26 -6.80 -3.08 -7.56
CA PHE A 26 -6.68 -2.62 -8.94
C PHE A 26 -7.95 -2.97 -9.72
N GLY A 27 -8.39 -2.06 -10.60
CA GLY A 27 -9.57 -2.23 -11.42
C GLY A 27 -10.46 -0.99 -11.44
N ARG A 28 -11.35 -0.91 -12.43
CA ARG A 28 -12.33 0.17 -12.50
C ARG A 28 -13.26 0.10 -11.28
N GLY A 29 -13.32 1.19 -10.51
CA GLY A 29 -14.19 1.28 -9.32
C GLY A 29 -13.51 0.88 -8.01
N SER A 30 -12.23 0.48 -8.02
CA SER A 30 -11.52 0.03 -6.82
C SER A 30 -11.50 1.07 -5.69
N LEU A 31 -11.49 2.37 -6.03
CA LEU A 31 -11.58 3.44 -5.04
C LEU A 31 -12.92 3.44 -4.28
N GLY A 32 -14.01 2.97 -4.89
CA GLY A 32 -15.31 2.87 -4.22
C GLY A 32 -15.35 1.80 -3.12
N GLU A 33 -14.44 0.83 -3.16
CA GLU A 33 -14.43 -0.30 -2.22
C GLU A 33 -13.71 0.02 -0.91
N VAL A 34 -12.84 1.04 -0.89
CA VAL A 34 -11.94 1.32 0.25
C VAL A 34 -12.69 1.65 1.54
N GLY A 35 -13.90 2.19 1.44
CA GLY A 35 -14.75 2.46 2.60
C GLY A 35 -15.28 1.19 3.25
N ASP A 36 -15.61 0.17 2.46
CA ASP A 36 -16.08 -1.12 2.99
C ASP A 36 -14.93 -1.93 3.59
N ASP A 37 -13.72 -1.83 3.03
CA ASP A 37 -12.52 -2.38 3.64
C ASP A 37 -12.26 -1.73 5.02
N ALA A 38 -12.36 -0.40 5.10
CA ALA A 38 -12.16 0.31 6.36
C ALA A 38 -13.17 -0.14 7.44
N LYS A 39 -14.44 -0.32 7.06
CA LYS A 39 -15.47 -0.88 7.96
C LYS A 39 -15.14 -2.31 8.38
N ALA A 40 -14.75 -3.18 7.44
CA ALA A 40 -14.38 -4.56 7.72
C ALA A 40 -13.18 -4.66 8.67
N LEU A 41 -12.28 -3.67 8.63
CA LEU A 41 -11.15 -3.52 9.55
C LEU A 41 -11.52 -2.86 10.90
N GLY A 42 -12.80 -2.56 11.15
CA GLY A 42 -13.28 -1.98 12.40
C GLY A 42 -12.99 -0.48 12.56
N MET A 43 -12.65 0.22 11.48
CA MET A 43 -12.39 1.66 11.53
C MET A 43 -13.72 2.44 11.64
N SER A 44 -13.81 3.32 12.63
CA SER A 44 -14.99 4.18 12.85
C SER A 44 -14.75 5.65 12.50
N ARG A 45 -13.49 6.07 12.41
CA ARG A 45 -13.09 7.43 12.04
C ARG A 45 -11.77 7.37 11.29
N VAL A 46 -11.75 7.93 10.09
CA VAL A 46 -10.59 7.90 9.19
C VAL A 46 -10.23 9.30 8.73
N ALA A 47 -8.95 9.52 8.45
CA ALA A 47 -8.47 10.71 7.77
C ALA A 47 -8.21 10.38 6.31
N VAL A 48 -8.71 11.21 5.41
CA VAL A 48 -8.45 11.11 3.97
C VAL A 48 -7.45 12.19 3.60
N TYR A 49 -6.32 11.78 3.01
CA TYR A 49 -5.29 12.67 2.52
C TYR A 49 -5.26 12.61 1.00
N THR A 50 -5.33 13.75 0.36
CA THR A 50 -5.32 13.86 -1.09
C THR A 50 -4.77 15.23 -1.51
N ASP A 51 -4.29 15.35 -2.74
CA ASP A 51 -3.85 16.64 -3.26
C ASP A 51 -5.05 17.54 -3.63
N PRO A 52 -4.86 18.87 -3.71
CA PRO A 52 -5.98 19.80 -3.92
C PRO A 52 -6.77 19.54 -5.20
N ARG A 53 -6.16 18.98 -6.25
CA ARG A 53 -6.86 18.75 -7.52
C ARG A 53 -7.82 17.56 -7.41
N VAL A 54 -7.41 16.51 -6.69
CA VAL A 54 -8.24 15.33 -6.45
C VAL A 54 -9.35 15.63 -5.44
N ALA A 55 -9.10 16.52 -4.47
CA ALA A 55 -10.12 16.95 -3.51
C ALA A 55 -11.31 17.71 -4.13
N GLN A 56 -11.16 18.21 -5.35
CA GLN A 56 -12.17 19.02 -6.06
C GLN A 56 -13.00 18.20 -7.07
N GLN A 57 -12.68 16.92 -7.26
CA GLN A 57 -13.39 16.03 -8.18
C GLN A 57 -14.72 15.54 -7.60
#